data_AF-A0A370ASR5-F1
#
_entry.id   AF-A0A370ASR5-F1
#
_cell.length_a   1.000
_cell.length_b   1.000
_cell.length_c   1.000
_cell.angle_alpha   90.00
_cell.angle_beta   90.00
_cell.angle_gamma   90.00
#
_symmetry.space_group_name_H-M   'P 1'
#
loop_
_entity.id
_entity.type
_entity.pdbx_description
1 polymer ?
#
loop_
_entity_poly.entity_id
_entity_poly.type
_entity_poly.pdbx_seq_one_letter_code
_entity_poly.pdbx_strand_id
1 'polypeptide(L)'
;MRRIDKGSCDGIFLSSVLQQGVLVEYMPGETVTSFILRILSLDPEGMEREVQTLILNNGCVDEPDSTRLVSGDTIVLSGAMPGLVGAMLRSNSPIKAMRKSMSSGEDRRIKVDGNLVRLKLFNTVLSDHKNDILELGFYAEDVV
;
A
#
# COMPACT_ATOMS: atom_id res chain seq x y z
N MET A 1 0.09 -7.90 -17.69
CA MET A 1 -0.28 -8.01 -16.26
C MET A 1 -0.24 -9.48 -15.86
N ARG A 2 0.67 -9.84 -14.97
CA ARG A 2 0.88 -11.22 -14.51
C ARG A 2 0.55 -11.31 -13.03
N ARG A 3 -0.19 -12.35 -12.62
CA ARG A 3 -0.38 -12.67 -11.21
C ARG A 3 0.91 -13.26 -10.65
N ILE A 4 1.34 -12.74 -9.51
CA ILE A 4 2.53 -13.17 -8.77
C ILE A 4 2.06 -13.60 -7.38
N ASP A 5 2.42 -14.83 -7.02
CA ASP A 5 2.22 -15.41 -5.70
C ASP A 5 3.45 -16.26 -5.32
N LYS A 6 3.39 -16.94 -4.16
CA LYS A 6 4.46 -17.84 -3.68
C LYS A 6 4.92 -18.88 -4.70
N GLY A 7 4.02 -19.35 -5.58
CA GLY A 7 4.35 -20.36 -6.58
C GLY A 7 5.00 -19.79 -7.84
N SER A 8 5.04 -18.47 -7.99
CA SER A 8 5.45 -17.80 -9.23
C SER A 8 6.40 -16.63 -9.03
N CYS A 9 7.01 -16.49 -7.85
CA CYS A 9 7.88 -15.36 -7.48
C CYS A 9 9.37 -15.56 -7.78
N ASP A 10 9.77 -16.69 -8.38
CA ASP A 10 11.16 -16.97 -8.72
C ASP A 10 11.76 -15.88 -9.61
N GLY A 11 12.94 -15.37 -9.22
CA GLY A 11 13.67 -14.32 -9.93
C GLY A 11 13.12 -12.90 -9.74
N ILE A 12 12.09 -12.69 -8.91
CA ILE A 12 11.49 -11.38 -8.68
C ILE A 12 12.09 -10.69 -7.45
N PHE A 13 12.57 -9.46 -7.62
CA PHE A 13 12.96 -8.59 -6.52
C PHE A 13 11.72 -8.01 -5.82
N LEU A 14 11.08 -8.81 -4.97
CA LEU A 14 9.80 -8.49 -4.33
C LEU A 14 9.76 -7.09 -3.71
N SER A 15 10.80 -6.69 -2.97
CA SER A 15 10.86 -5.36 -2.36
C SER A 15 10.82 -4.23 -3.39
N SER A 16 11.49 -4.39 -4.54
CA SER A 16 11.50 -3.37 -5.59
C SER A 16 10.13 -3.26 -6.27
N VAL A 17 9.51 -4.41 -6.58
CA VAL A 17 8.20 -4.46 -7.23
C VAL A 17 7.11 -3.86 -6.33
N LEU A 18 7.10 -4.19 -5.04
CA LEU A 18 6.16 -3.62 -4.07
C LEU A 18 6.35 -2.12 -3.84
N GLN A 19 7.57 -1.58 -4.00
CA GLN A 19 7.83 -0.14 -3.92
C GLN A 19 7.36 0.61 -5.18
N GLN A 20 7.52 0.00 -6.36
CA GLN A 20 7.04 0.56 -7.63
C GLN A 20 5.51 0.57 -7.69
N GLY A 21 4.89 -0.44 -7.10
CA GLY A 21 3.46 -0.54 -6.90
C GLY A 21 2.84 -1.68 -7.68
N VAL A 22 2.05 -2.47 -6.96
CA VAL A 22 1.38 -3.68 -7.48
C VAL A 22 -0.12 -3.52 -7.40
N LEU A 23 -0.87 -4.31 -8.15
CA LEU A 23 -2.32 -4.31 -8.08
C LEU A 23 -2.80 -5.43 -7.15
N VAL A 24 -3.67 -5.09 -6.23
CA VAL A 24 -4.25 -6.00 -5.23
C VAL A 24 -5.76 -5.92 -5.29
N GLU A 25 -6.41 -7.08 -5.16
CA GLU A 25 -7.87 -7.18 -5.18
C GLU A 25 -8.46 -6.67 -3.87
N TYR A 26 -9.46 -5.80 -3.98
CA TYR A 26 -10.32 -5.38 -2.88
C TYR A 26 -11.72 -5.99 -3.02
N MET A 27 -12.45 -6.09 -1.91
CA MET A 27 -13.83 -6.58 -1.93
C MET A 27 -14.82 -5.43 -2.21
N PRO A 28 -15.91 -5.64 -2.97
CA PRO A 28 -16.90 -4.59 -3.18
C PRO A 28 -17.42 -3.99 -1.88
N GLY A 29 -17.28 -2.66 -1.73
CA GLY A 29 -17.69 -1.94 -0.54
C GLY A 29 -16.71 -2.01 0.64
N GLU A 30 -15.56 -2.66 0.49
CA GLU A 30 -14.48 -2.68 1.48
C GLU A 30 -13.98 -1.26 1.77
N THR A 31 -13.72 -0.99 3.05
CA THR A 31 -13.17 0.29 3.51
C THR A 31 -11.66 0.25 3.45
N VAL A 32 -11.02 1.41 3.48
CA VAL A 32 -9.55 1.50 3.49
C VAL A 32 -8.97 0.73 4.69
N THR A 33 -9.56 0.89 5.88
CA THR A 33 -9.11 0.16 7.08
C THR A 33 -9.25 -1.35 6.92
N SER A 34 -10.44 -1.84 6.56
CA SER A 34 -10.69 -3.29 6.43
C SER A 34 -9.81 -3.94 5.38
N PHE A 35 -9.54 -3.23 4.28
CA PHE A 35 -8.58 -3.66 3.27
C PHE A 35 -7.17 -3.82 3.86
N ILE A 36 -6.64 -2.81 4.55
CA ILE A 36 -5.29 -2.83 5.11
C ILE A 36 -5.11 -3.96 6.13
N LEU A 37 -6.06 -4.11 7.06
CA LEU A 37 -6.04 -5.18 8.05
C LEU A 37 -5.97 -6.56 7.40
N ARG A 38 -6.75 -6.76 6.33
CA ARG A 38 -6.77 -8.02 5.60
C ARG A 38 -5.45 -8.29 4.86
N ILE A 39 -4.93 -7.32 4.13
CA ILE A 39 -3.75 -7.56 3.28
C ILE A 39 -2.44 -7.67 4.09
N LEU A 40 -2.38 -7.05 5.27
CA LEU A 40 -1.23 -7.15 6.17
C LEU A 40 -1.42 -8.21 7.27
N SER A 41 -2.57 -8.91 7.27
CA SER A 41 -2.95 -9.87 8.32
C SER A 41 -2.85 -9.28 9.74
N LEU A 42 -3.26 -8.02 9.89
CA LEU A 42 -3.21 -7.25 11.14
C LEU A 42 -4.58 -7.16 11.81
N ASP A 43 -4.56 -6.91 13.12
CA ASP A 43 -5.69 -6.40 13.87
C ASP A 43 -5.64 -4.85 13.96
N PRO A 44 -6.71 -4.18 14.42
CA PRO A 44 -6.72 -2.72 14.50
C PRO A 44 -5.56 -2.12 15.29
N GLU A 45 -5.16 -2.76 16.41
CA GLU A 45 -4.04 -2.30 17.24
C GLU A 45 -2.69 -2.45 16.51
N GLY A 46 -2.49 -3.55 15.79
CA GLY A 46 -1.33 -3.78 14.94
C GLY A 46 -1.22 -2.75 13.82
N MET A 47 -2.34 -2.38 13.18
CA MET A 47 -2.34 -1.34 12.15
C MET A 47 -1.92 0.02 12.71
N GLU A 48 -2.43 0.45 13.87
CA GLU A 48 -2.02 1.70 14.51
C GLU A 48 -0.52 1.72 14.86
N ARG A 49 0.02 0.57 15.27
CA ARG A 49 1.42 0.41 15.64
C ARG A 49 2.36 0.40 14.43
N GLU A 50 1.97 -0.30 13.37
CA GLU A 50 2.86 -0.67 12.27
C GLU A 50 2.68 0.25 11.04
N VAL A 51 1.49 0.80 10.83
CA VAL A 51 1.17 1.69 9.70
C VAL A 51 1.05 3.13 10.19
N GLN A 52 2.14 3.89 10.08
CA GLN A 52 2.16 5.30 10.52
C GLN A 52 1.75 6.29 9.44
N THR A 53 1.89 5.91 8.17
CA THR A 53 1.57 6.77 7.04
C THR A 53 0.74 5.99 6.05
N LEU A 54 -0.45 6.51 5.80
CA LEU A 54 -1.43 6.01 4.83
C LEU A 54 -1.78 7.18 3.91
N ILE A 55 -1.51 7.00 2.62
CA ILE A 55 -1.86 7.97 1.58
C ILE A 55 -2.77 7.26 0.59
N LEU A 56 -3.90 7.89 0.27
CA LEU A 56 -4.84 7.46 -0.78
C LEU A 56 -4.90 8.54 -1.85
N ASN A 57 -4.69 8.16 -3.11
CA ASN A 57 -4.76 9.07 -4.26
C ASN A 57 -4.00 10.40 -4.02
N ASN A 58 -2.78 10.29 -3.48
CA ASN A 58 -1.85 11.40 -3.24
C ASN A 58 -2.26 12.35 -2.09
N GLY A 59 -3.29 12.01 -1.32
CA GLY A 59 -3.73 12.72 -0.11
C GLY A 59 -3.70 11.84 1.15
N CYS A 60 -3.58 12.48 2.32
CA CYS A 60 -3.86 11.77 3.57
C CYS A 60 -5.35 11.45 3.64
N VAL A 61 -5.69 10.27 4.16
CA VAL A 61 -7.08 9.90 4.43
C VAL A 61 -7.45 10.36 5.82
N ASP A 62 -8.49 11.20 5.93
CA ASP A 62 -8.94 11.70 7.23
C ASP A 62 -9.76 10.64 8.00
N GLU A 63 -10.57 9.84 7.31
CA GLU A 63 -11.43 8.81 7.91
C GLU A 63 -11.34 7.47 7.15
N PRO A 64 -10.30 6.64 7.39
CA PRO A 64 -10.09 5.40 6.66
C PRO A 64 -11.17 4.33 6.92
N ASP A 65 -11.87 4.42 8.06
CA ASP A 65 -12.95 3.50 8.44
C ASP A 65 -14.25 3.74 7.65
N SER A 66 -14.50 4.97 7.21
CA SER A 66 -15.69 5.35 6.44
C SER A 66 -15.40 5.45 4.94
N THR A 67 -14.13 5.59 4.55
CA THR A 67 -13.69 5.70 3.15
C THR A 67 -13.72 4.33 2.47
N ARG A 68 -14.49 4.22 1.39
CA ARG A 68 -14.59 3.00 0.57
C ARG A 68 -13.60 3.02 -0.58
N LEU A 69 -13.04 1.85 -0.90
CA LEU A 69 -12.15 1.69 -2.04
C LEU A 69 -12.90 1.70 -3.37
N VAL A 70 -12.29 2.34 -4.35
CA VAL A 70 -12.75 2.36 -5.74
C VAL A 70 -11.64 1.82 -6.64
N SER A 71 -12.04 1.12 -7.69
CA SER A 71 -11.11 0.60 -8.68
C SER A 71 -10.20 1.70 -9.24
N GLY A 72 -8.91 1.39 -9.31
CA GLY A 72 -7.86 2.32 -9.74
C GLY A 72 -7.35 3.27 -8.65
N ASP A 73 -7.85 3.19 -7.41
CA ASP A 73 -7.27 3.91 -6.29
C ASP A 73 -5.81 3.50 -6.05
N THR A 74 -4.99 4.46 -5.62
CA THR A 74 -3.60 4.20 -5.23
C THR A 74 -3.42 4.41 -3.74
N ILE A 75 -2.97 3.37 -3.05
CA ILE A 75 -2.69 3.32 -1.62
C ILE A 75 -1.18 3.20 -1.43
N VAL A 76 -0.63 4.07 -0.59
CA VAL A 76 0.77 4.01 -0.16
C VAL A 76 0.82 3.84 1.35
N LEU A 77 1.51 2.79 1.80
CA LEU A 77 1.72 2.50 3.21
C LEU A 77 3.21 2.59 3.57
N SER A 78 3.49 3.18 4.72
CA SER A 78 4.82 3.24 5.32
C SER A 78 4.73 3.09 6.83
N GLY A 79 5.68 2.35 7.39
CA GLY A 79 5.77 2.13 8.82
C GLY A 79 6.72 3.06 9.57
N ALA A 80 6.78 2.84 10.88
CA ALA A 80 7.58 3.58 11.83
C ALA A 80 9.08 3.52 11.54
N MET A 81 9.75 4.68 11.56
CA MET A 81 11.20 4.73 11.77
C MET A 81 11.47 4.76 13.28
N PRO A 82 12.38 3.93 13.84
CA PRO A 82 12.73 4.01 15.25
C PRO A 82 13.30 5.41 15.57
N GLY A 83 12.66 6.12 16.51
CA GLY A 83 13.11 7.42 17.03
C GLY A 83 12.22 8.64 16.77
N LEU A 84 11.04 8.50 16.13
CA LEU A 84 10.21 9.65 15.72
C LEU A 84 8.69 9.44 15.93
N VAL A 85 8.30 8.44 16.72
CA VAL A 85 6.91 7.93 16.76
C VAL A 85 5.92 8.89 17.45
N GLY A 86 6.37 9.76 18.35
CA GLY A 86 5.47 10.65 19.11
C GLY A 86 5.13 12.00 18.45
N ALA A 87 5.95 12.49 17.51
CA ALA A 87 5.87 13.88 17.04
C ALA A 87 5.15 14.07 15.69
N MET A 88 4.98 13.00 14.90
CA MET A 88 4.43 13.06 13.54
C MET A 88 2.97 12.62 13.42
N LEU A 89 2.38 12.01 14.47
CA LEU A 89 0.96 11.60 14.52
C LEU A 89 -0.03 12.76 14.66
N ARG A 90 0.41 14.01 14.60
CA ARG A 90 -0.48 15.14 14.28
C ARG A 90 -0.50 15.29 12.77
N SER A 91 -1.68 15.26 12.18
CA SER A 91 -2.04 15.41 10.75
C SER A 91 -1.53 16.70 10.06
N ASN A 92 -0.33 17.19 10.39
CA ASN A 92 0.21 18.48 9.97
C ASN A 92 1.76 18.62 10.08
N SER A 93 2.56 17.64 9.64
CA SER A 93 4.01 17.89 9.34
C SER A 93 4.66 16.81 8.45
N PRO A 94 5.82 17.08 7.82
CA PRO A 94 6.00 17.50 6.44
C PRO A 94 6.23 16.32 5.47
N ILE A 95 5.19 15.95 4.71
CA ILE A 95 5.20 15.00 3.57
C ILE A 95 5.91 15.62 2.34
N LYS A 96 7.16 16.06 2.50
CA LYS A 96 7.91 16.72 1.42
C LYS A 96 8.93 15.81 0.72
N ALA A 97 9.51 14.84 1.44
CA ALA A 97 10.47 13.90 0.87
C ALA A 97 9.79 12.78 0.06
N MET A 98 8.65 12.23 0.54
CA MET A 98 7.88 11.22 -0.20
C MET A 98 7.27 11.76 -1.51
N ARG A 99 7.01 13.07 -1.62
CA ARG A 99 6.50 13.67 -2.88
C ARG A 99 7.45 13.51 -4.06
N LYS A 100 8.77 13.42 -3.83
CA LYS A 100 9.75 13.29 -4.93
C LYS A 100 9.79 11.87 -5.53
N SER A 101 9.60 10.83 -4.70
CA SER A 101 9.50 9.45 -5.17
C SER A 101 8.10 9.12 -5.71
N MET A 102 7.04 9.76 -5.19
CA MET A 102 5.67 9.64 -5.71
C MET A 102 5.48 10.39 -7.05
N SER A 103 6.25 11.46 -7.32
CA SER A 103 6.13 12.26 -8.55
C SER A 103 6.80 11.66 -9.79
N SER A 104 7.52 10.53 -9.67
CA SER A 104 8.15 9.86 -10.81
C SER A 104 7.25 8.75 -11.33
N GLY A 105 6.18 9.14 -12.00
CA GLY A 105 5.22 8.22 -12.60
C GLY A 105 3.83 8.81 -12.48
N GLU A 106 3.34 9.34 -13.60
CA GLU A 106 1.99 9.88 -13.74
C GLU A 106 0.97 8.94 -13.08
N ASP A 107 0.41 9.31 -11.93
CA ASP A 107 -0.68 8.60 -11.23
C ASP A 107 -1.98 8.71 -12.07
N ARG A 108 -1.94 8.20 -13.29
CA ARG A 108 -3.16 7.94 -14.06
C ARG A 108 -3.88 6.85 -13.28
N ARG A 109 -5.08 7.15 -12.75
CA ARG A 109 -6.06 6.13 -12.40
C ARG A 109 -6.16 5.19 -13.58
N ILE A 110 -5.51 4.04 -13.47
CA ILE A 110 -5.57 3.05 -14.53
C ILE A 110 -7.01 2.60 -14.55
N LYS A 111 -7.64 2.57 -15.74
CA LYS A 111 -8.88 1.83 -15.92
C LYS A 111 -8.52 0.36 -15.78
N VAL A 112 -8.48 -0.11 -14.54
CA VAL A 112 -8.32 -1.52 -14.24
C VAL A 112 -9.72 -2.10 -14.21
N ASP A 113 -10.01 -3.02 -15.12
CA ASP A 113 -11.26 -3.77 -15.05
C ASP A 113 -11.25 -4.65 -13.80
N GLY A 114 -12.32 -4.58 -13.00
CA GLY A 114 -12.46 -5.32 -11.74
C GLY A 114 -12.16 -4.52 -10.47
N ASN A 115 -12.19 -5.20 -9.32
CA ASN A 115 -11.99 -4.59 -8.01
C ASN A 115 -10.51 -4.57 -7.64
N LEU A 116 -9.71 -3.75 -8.34
CA LEU A 116 -8.27 -3.68 -8.16
C LEU A 116 -7.82 -2.27 -7.73
N VAL A 117 -6.95 -2.22 -6.74
CA VAL A 117 -6.26 -1.00 -6.29
C VAL A 117 -4.76 -1.16 -6.42
N ARG A 118 -4.05 -0.05 -6.62
CA ARG A 118 -2.58 -0.03 -6.62
C ARG A 118 -2.08 0.13 -5.19
N LEU A 119 -1.23 -0.79 -4.74
CA LEU A 119 -0.61 -0.79 -3.43
C LEU A 119 0.91 -0.55 -3.56
N LYS A 120 1.44 0.40 -2.79
CA LYS A 120 2.89 0.63 -2.64
C LYS A 120 3.29 0.51 -1.18
N LEU A 121 4.30 -0.30 -0.88
CA LEU A 121 4.82 -0.48 0.47
C LEU A 121 6.23 0.10 0.61
N PHE A 122 6.49 0.78 1.73
CA PHE A 122 7.78 1.37 2.05
C PHE A 122 8.20 1.06 3.50
N ASN A 123 9.49 1.27 3.78
CA ASN A 123 10.10 1.17 5.11
C ASN A 123 9.78 -0.16 5.82
N THR A 124 9.48 -0.11 7.12
CA THR A 124 9.22 -1.30 7.95
C THR A 124 7.99 -2.08 7.47
N VAL A 125 6.92 -1.40 7.05
CA VAL A 125 5.76 -2.09 6.43
C VAL A 125 6.16 -2.96 5.25
N LEU A 126 7.11 -2.52 4.42
CA LEU A 126 7.63 -3.35 3.34
C LEU A 126 8.44 -4.55 3.85
N SER A 127 9.36 -4.36 4.79
CA SER A 127 10.18 -5.46 5.28
C SER A 127 9.37 -6.51 6.01
N ASP A 128 8.36 -6.07 6.74
CA ASP A 128 7.61 -6.86 7.71
C ASP A 128 6.45 -7.59 7.01
N HIS A 129 5.79 -6.94 6.04
CA HIS A 129 4.60 -7.49 5.37
C HIS A 129 4.77 -7.89 3.91
N LYS A 130 5.99 -7.84 3.33
CA LYS A 130 6.20 -8.29 1.94
C LYS A 130 5.69 -9.73 1.71
N ASN A 131 5.83 -10.60 2.71
CA ASN A 131 5.41 -11.99 2.62
C ASN A 131 3.90 -12.13 2.68
N ASP A 132 3.21 -11.31 3.49
CA ASP A 132 1.74 -11.29 3.56
C ASP A 132 1.15 -10.92 2.18
N ILE A 133 1.73 -9.92 1.52
CA ILE A 133 1.32 -9.54 0.15
C ILE A 133 1.63 -10.65 -0.87
N LEU A 134 2.74 -11.36 -0.71
CA LEU A 134 3.09 -12.49 -1.58
C LEU A 134 2.15 -13.69 -1.37
N GLU A 135 1.70 -13.93 -0.13
CA GLU A 135 0.73 -14.97 0.22
C GLU A 135 -0.65 -14.67 -0.35
N LEU A 136 -1.10 -13.43 -0.24
CA LEU A 136 -2.33 -12.95 -0.86
C LEU A 136 -2.27 -13.08 -2.40
N GLY A 137 -1.09 -12.82 -2.95
CA GLY A 137 -0.86 -12.67 -4.37
C GLY A 137 -1.26 -11.29 -4.87
N PHE A 138 -0.54 -10.81 -5.87
CA PHE A 138 -0.75 -9.50 -6.48
C PHE A 138 -0.53 -9.58 -7.98
N TYR A 139 -0.88 -8.53 -8.70
CA TYR A 139 -0.57 -8.41 -10.12
C TYR A 139 0.46 -7.32 -10.34
N ALA A 140 1.46 -7.62 -11.17
CA ALA A 140 2.41 -6.63 -11.65
C ALA A 140 2.21 -6.39 -13.16
N GLU A 141 2.35 -5.14 -13.56
CA GLU A 141 2.61 -4.78 -14.96
C GLU A 141 4.06 -5.16 -15.26
N ASP A 142 4.31 -5.74 -16.45
CA ASP A 142 5.50 -6.54 -16.76
C ASP A 142 6.79 -5.97 -16.14
N VAL A 143 7.33 -6.74 -15.19
CA VAL A 143 8.59 -6.44 -14.51
C VAL A 143 9.69 -6.66 -15.54
N VAL A 144 10.22 -5.57 -16.11
CA VAL A 144 11.38 -5.57 -17.01
C VAL A 144 12.66 -5.67 -16.19
#